data_AF-A0A8T3SVW0-F1
#
_entry.id   AF-A0A8T3SVW0-F1
#
_cell.length_a   1.000
_cell.length_b   1.000
_cell.length_c   1.000
_cell.angle_alpha   90.00
_cell.angle_beta   90.00
_cell.angle_gamma   90.00
#
_symmetry.space_group_name_H-M   'P 1'
#
loop_
_entity.id
_entity.type
_entity.pdbx_description
1 polymer ?
#
loop_
_entity_poly.entity_id
_entity_poly.type
_entity_poly.pdbx_seq_one_letter_code
_entity_poly.pdbx_strand_id
1 'polypeptide(L)'
;MTFREFTGKNVEEAIRTAMKEYSADLAELDIEILSQGSRGILGVGGEEARILAAPKSAVAAAETVRDTSPEPAEPMAPARESSGPASAPPIDESEPPSEQIADLGRSEA
;
A
#
# COMPACT_ATOMS: atom_id res chain seq x y z
N MET A 1 25.53 18.43 2.64
CA MET A 1 24.08 18.18 2.48
C MET A 1 23.35 19.26 3.26
N THR A 2 22.39 19.95 2.66
CA THR A 2 21.65 21.02 3.34
C THR A 2 20.27 20.48 3.71
N PHE A 3 20.14 19.97 4.93
CA PHE A 3 18.84 19.62 5.50
C PHE A 3 18.07 20.90 5.80
N ARG A 4 16.80 20.97 5.39
CA ARG A 4 15.89 22.05 5.79
C ARG A 4 14.82 21.51 6.71
N GLU A 5 14.45 22.32 7.68
CA GLU A 5 13.32 22.02 8.57
C GLU A 5 12.01 22.37 7.88
N PHE A 6 11.04 21.45 7.99
CA PHE A 6 9.67 21.63 7.54
C PHE A 6 8.73 21.33 8.70
N THR A 7 7.68 22.14 8.81
CA THR A 7 6.66 21.98 9.83
C THR A 7 5.29 21.72 9.21
N GLY A 8 4.40 21.12 9.98
CA GLY A 8 3.03 20.86 9.55
C GLY A 8 2.14 20.39 10.70
N LYS A 9 0.84 20.24 10.46
CA LYS A 9 -0.11 19.81 11.52
C LYS A 9 0.17 18.37 11.96
N ASN A 10 0.75 17.55 11.08
CA ASN A 10 1.19 16.19 11.34
C ASN A 10 2.42 15.89 10.47
N VAL A 11 3.16 14.82 10.80
CA VAL A 11 4.34 14.36 10.05
C VAL A 11 4.06 14.26 8.55
N GLU A 12 2.93 13.67 8.18
CA GLU A 12 2.55 13.44 6.79
C GLU A 12 2.36 14.74 5.98
N GLU A 13 1.85 15.80 6.63
CA GLU A 13 1.67 17.12 6.01
C GLU A 13 3.00 17.85 5.85
N ALA A 14 3.90 17.72 6.82
CA ALA A 14 5.27 18.22 6.73
C ALA A 14 6.05 17.51 5.60
N ILE A 15 5.90 16.19 5.46
CA ILE A 15 6.51 15.39 4.38
C ILE A 15 6.00 15.84 3.01
N ARG A 16 4.68 16.02 2.86
CA ARG A 16 4.09 16.54 1.59
C ARG A 16 4.61 17.91 1.24
N THR A 17 4.82 18.77 2.23
CA THR A 17 5.37 20.11 2.03
C THR A 17 6.82 20.03 1.54
N ALA A 18 7.63 19.15 2.13
CA ALA A 18 8.99 18.89 1.68
C ALA A 18 9.04 18.32 0.24
N MET A 19 8.20 17.33 -0.09
CA MET A 19 8.10 16.77 -1.46
C MET A 19 7.77 17.85 -2.49
N LYS A 20 6.85 18.76 -2.17
CA LYS A 20 6.48 19.87 -3.06
C LYS A 20 7.59 20.90 -3.21
N GLU A 21 8.29 21.24 -2.13
CA GLU A 21 9.40 22.19 -2.14
C GLU A 21 10.57 21.68 -3.00
N TYR A 22 10.88 20.39 -2.88
CA TYR A 22 12.00 19.77 -3.60
C TYR A 22 11.61 19.18 -4.97
N SER A 23 10.32 19.17 -5.34
CA SER A 23 9.81 18.48 -6.52
C SER A 23 10.35 17.06 -6.65
N ALA A 24 10.34 16.31 -5.54
CA ALA A 24 10.91 14.97 -5.43
C ALA A 24 9.96 14.05 -4.66
N ASP A 25 10.02 12.75 -4.96
CA ASP A 25 9.22 11.74 -4.29
C ASP A 25 9.76 11.37 -2.91
N LEU A 26 8.92 10.71 -2.09
CA LEU A 26 9.30 10.24 -0.75
C LEU A 26 10.56 9.34 -0.78
N ALA A 27 10.69 8.51 -1.82
CA ALA A 27 11.83 7.63 -2.00
C ALA A 27 13.15 8.40 -2.25
N GLU A 28 13.05 9.59 -2.84
CA GLU A 28 14.17 10.46 -3.20
C GLU A 28 14.51 11.50 -2.13
N LEU A 29 13.78 11.52 -1.02
CA LEU A 29 14.07 12.39 0.12
C LEU A 29 14.67 11.59 1.28
N ASP A 30 15.61 12.22 1.96
CA ASP A 30 16.08 11.80 3.28
C ASP A 30 15.33 12.61 4.32
N ILE A 31 14.56 11.94 5.18
CA ILE A 31 13.64 12.56 6.12
C ILE A 31 13.97 12.09 7.53
N GLU A 32 14.19 13.04 8.42
CA GLU A 32 14.39 12.81 9.85
C GLU A 32 13.26 13.50 10.63
N ILE A 33 12.54 12.75 11.45
CA ILE A 33 11.44 13.29 12.25
C ILE A 33 12.02 13.83 13.54
N LEU A 34 11.99 15.15 13.71
CA LEU A 34 12.41 15.82 14.96
C LEU A 34 11.29 15.79 16.01
N SER A 35 10.06 16.04 15.58
CA SER A 35 8.87 15.91 16.41
C SER A 35 7.69 15.42 15.58
N GLN A 36 7.01 14.40 16.09
CA GLN A 36 5.79 13.88 15.46
C GLN A 36 4.59 14.84 15.56
N GLY A 37 4.67 15.85 16.45
CA GLY A 37 3.54 16.67 16.84
C GLY A 37 2.50 15.89 17.65
N SER A 38 1.48 16.59 18.15
CA SER A 38 0.35 15.95 18.84
C SER A 38 -0.95 16.44 18.25
N ARG A 39 -1.89 15.53 17.98
CA ARG A 39 -3.25 15.92 17.56
C ARG A 39 -4.04 16.22 18.83
N GLY A 40 -4.30 17.50 19.09
CA GLY A 40 -5.25 17.92 20.13
C GLY A 40 -6.66 17.39 19.86
N ILE A 41 -7.60 17.64 20.78
CA ILE A 41 -9.00 17.23 20.59
C ILE A 41 -9.53 17.82 19.27
N LEU A 42 -9.91 16.95 18.32
CA LEU A 42 -10.35 17.31 16.98
C LEU A 42 -9.31 18.05 16.10
N GLY A 43 -8.01 17.95 16.40
CA GLY A 43 -6.95 18.59 15.61
C GLY A 43 -6.73 20.08 15.92
N VAL A 44 -7.29 20.58 17.02
CA VAL A 44 -7.12 21.96 17.50
C VAL A 44 -6.23 21.98 18.75
N GLY A 45 -5.24 22.87 18.78
CA GLY A 45 -4.38 23.10 19.96
C GLY A 45 -3.27 22.05 20.18
N GLY A 46 -2.97 21.25 19.17
CA GLY A 46 -1.88 20.28 19.17
C GLY A 46 -0.51 20.91 18.89
N GLU A 47 0.56 20.19 19.25
CA GLU A 47 1.92 20.58 18.85
C GLU A 47 2.16 20.26 17.37
N GLU A 48 2.81 21.17 16.64
CA GLU A 48 3.13 20.97 15.23
C GLU A 48 4.22 19.91 15.05
N ALA A 49 4.09 19.11 14.00
CA ALA A 49 5.12 18.18 13.59
C ALA A 49 6.28 18.93 12.93
N ARG A 50 7.51 18.48 13.19
CA ARG A 50 8.74 19.02 12.60
C ARG A 50 9.58 17.90 12.03
N ILE A 51 10.03 18.08 10.80
CA ILE A 51 10.91 17.14 10.10
C ILE A 51 12.09 17.90 9.49
N LEU A 52 13.24 17.25 9.38
CA LEU A 52 14.32 17.67 8.49
C LEU A 52 14.22 16.88 7.21
N ALA A 53 14.28 17.54 6.05
CA ALA A 53 14.30 16.89 4.76
C ALA A 53 15.45 17.40 3.88
N ALA A 54 16.02 16.49 3.10
CA ALA A 54 17.01 16.80 2.06
C ALA A 54 16.83 15.88 0.83
N PRO A 55 17.02 16.39 -0.40
CA PRO A 55 17.00 15.55 -1.60
C PRO A 55 18.20 14.62 -1.66
N LYS A 56 17.95 13.32 -1.83
CA LYS A 56 18.96 12.27 -2.05
C LYS A 56 19.74 12.48 -3.34
N SER A 57 19.23 13.24 -4.32
CA SER A 57 19.98 13.61 -5.52
C SER A 57 21.25 14.43 -5.18
N ALA A 58 21.27 15.17 -4.07
CA ALA A 58 22.48 15.80 -3.55
C ALA A 58 23.49 14.80 -2.93
N VAL A 59 23.08 13.56 -2.70
CA VAL A 59 23.87 12.42 -2.19
C VAL A 59 24.21 11.44 -3.32
N ALA A 60 23.39 11.38 -4.38
CA ALA A 60 23.43 10.39 -5.45
C ALA A 60 24.11 10.86 -6.75
N ALA A 61 24.84 11.98 -6.74
CA ALA A 61 25.70 12.34 -7.87
C ALA A 61 26.86 11.34 -8.10
N ALA A 62 26.99 10.30 -7.26
CA ALA A 62 27.99 9.24 -7.40
C ALA A 62 27.44 7.86 -7.83
N GLU A 63 26.13 7.60 -7.82
CA GLU A 63 25.60 6.28 -8.20
C GLU A 63 24.56 6.41 -9.30
N THR A 64 25.11 6.47 -10.50
CA THR A 64 24.43 6.49 -11.79
C THR A 64 23.67 5.17 -12.06
N VAL A 65 22.55 5.31 -12.78
CA VAL A 65 22.00 4.32 -13.76
C VAL A 65 21.01 3.24 -13.25
N ARG A 66 19.81 3.29 -13.86
CA ARG A 66 18.69 2.32 -13.95
C ARG A 66 17.68 2.41 -12.80
N ASP A 67 16.41 2.77 -13.02
CA ASP A 67 15.51 2.04 -13.92
C ASP A 67 14.38 2.96 -14.42
N THR A 68 14.42 3.25 -15.72
CA THR A 68 13.21 3.61 -16.46
C THR A 68 12.65 2.30 -16.95
N SER A 69 11.60 1.81 -16.33
CA SER A 69 10.76 0.77 -16.92
C SER A 69 9.41 1.40 -17.29
N PRO A 70 9.28 1.94 -18.50
CA PRO A 70 7.97 2.05 -19.11
C PRO A 70 7.51 0.61 -19.36
N GLU A 71 6.51 0.16 -18.62
CA GLU A 71 5.91 -1.15 -18.82
C GLU A 71 5.48 -1.25 -20.30
N PRO A 72 6.10 -2.17 -21.06
CA PRO A 72 5.94 -2.24 -22.49
C PRO A 72 4.49 -2.58 -22.83
N ALA A 73 3.94 -1.83 -23.78
CA ALA A 73 2.72 -2.18 -24.48
C ALA A 73 2.70 -3.68 -24.79
N GLU A 74 1.79 -4.43 -24.18
CA GLU A 74 1.54 -5.82 -24.56
C GLU A 74 1.00 -5.82 -26.00
N PRO A 75 1.78 -6.31 -26.98
CA PRO A 75 1.24 -6.48 -28.31
C PRO A 75 0.25 -7.64 -28.28
N MET A 76 -0.93 -7.36 -28.80
CA MET A 76 -1.98 -8.31 -29.15
C MET A 76 -1.40 -9.62 -29.71
N ALA A 77 -1.75 -10.74 -29.08
CA ALA A 77 -1.68 -12.06 -29.72
C ALA A 77 -3.11 -12.64 -29.82
N PRO A 78 -3.41 -13.37 -30.89
CA PRO A 78 -4.65 -13.21 -31.66
C PRO A 78 -5.78 -14.14 -31.21
N ALA A 79 -7.00 -13.72 -31.56
CA ALA A 79 -8.16 -14.59 -31.62
C ALA A 79 -7.97 -15.71 -32.66
N ARG A 80 -8.70 -16.82 -32.44
CA ARG A 80 -8.91 -18.05 -33.25
C ARG A 80 -7.96 -19.20 -32.88
N GLU A 81 -8.39 -20.45 -32.74
CA GLU A 81 -9.66 -21.11 -33.06
C GLU A 81 -9.70 -22.48 -32.35
N SER A 82 -10.92 -22.95 -32.09
CA SER A 82 -11.36 -24.37 -32.08
C SER A 82 -10.53 -25.44 -31.37
N SER A 83 -11.12 -26.02 -30.33
CA SER A 83 -11.47 -27.44 -30.30
C SER A 83 -12.45 -27.75 -29.16
N GLY A 84 -13.75 -27.76 -29.46
CA GLY A 84 -14.64 -28.79 -28.92
C GLY A 84 -14.66 -29.98 -29.92
N PRO A 85 -15.26 -31.15 -29.62
CA PRO A 85 -16.39 -31.31 -28.69
C PRO A 85 -16.34 -32.57 -27.78
N ALA A 86 -17.31 -32.62 -26.86
CA ALA A 86 -18.08 -33.78 -26.40
C ALA A 86 -17.36 -35.07 -25.95
N SER A 87 -17.49 -35.41 -24.68
CA SER A 87 -18.48 -36.44 -24.25
C SER A 87 -18.43 -36.63 -22.74
N ALA A 88 -19.58 -36.49 -22.09
CA ALA A 88 -19.83 -37.04 -20.77
C ALA A 88 -19.86 -38.58 -20.83
N PRO A 89 -19.73 -39.25 -19.67
CA PRO A 89 -20.90 -40.00 -19.21
C PRO A 89 -21.35 -39.58 -17.80
N PRO A 90 -22.61 -39.86 -17.44
CA PRO A 90 -23.23 -39.44 -16.19
C PRO A 90 -23.03 -40.43 -15.05
N ILE A 91 -23.55 -40.04 -13.87
CA ILE A 91 -23.84 -40.76 -12.61
C ILE A 91 -22.61 -41.16 -11.77
N ASP A 92 -22.56 -40.86 -10.46
CA ASP A 92 -23.42 -41.51 -9.47
C ASP A 92 -23.84 -40.61 -8.30
N GLU A 93 -25.14 -40.69 -8.03
CA GLU A 93 -25.88 -40.17 -6.91
C GLU A 93 -25.50 -40.94 -5.63
N SER A 94 -24.99 -40.24 -4.63
CA SER A 94 -25.00 -40.72 -3.24
C SER A 94 -24.86 -39.53 -2.29
N GLU A 95 -25.97 -38.84 -2.06
CA GLU A 95 -26.22 -38.28 -0.73
C GLU A 95 -26.32 -39.45 0.26
N PRO A 96 -25.81 -39.25 1.48
CA PRO A 96 -26.77 -39.37 2.57
C PRO A 96 -26.87 -38.06 3.37
N PRO A 97 -28.09 -37.59 3.66
CA PRO A 97 -28.34 -36.58 4.67
C PRO A 97 -28.27 -37.28 6.04
N SER A 98 -27.53 -36.73 6.99
CA SER A 98 -27.65 -37.13 8.39
C SER A 98 -27.20 -35.99 9.30
N GLU A 99 -28.09 -35.00 9.38
CA GLU A 99 -28.69 -34.55 10.63
C GLU A 99 -28.19 -35.26 11.90
N GLN A 100 -27.36 -34.57 12.69
CA GLN A 100 -27.25 -34.82 14.13
C GLN A 100 -27.29 -33.48 14.87
N ILE A 101 -28.51 -32.93 14.91
CA ILE A 101 -28.96 -32.09 16.02
C ILE A 101 -29.18 -32.99 17.25
N ALA A 102 -28.14 -33.21 18.05
CA ALA A 102 -28.29 -33.79 19.38
C ALA A 102 -27.07 -33.49 20.26
N ASP A 103 -26.97 -32.26 20.76
CA ASP A 103 -26.28 -32.04 22.05
C ASP A 103 -27.35 -31.58 23.05
N LEU A 104 -27.98 -32.58 23.66
CA LEU A 104 -28.74 -32.45 24.89
C LEU A 104 -27.75 -32.25 26.03
N GLY A 105 -27.88 -31.16 26.80
CA GLY A 105 -27.37 -31.18 28.17
C GLY A 105 -26.99 -29.86 28.83
N ARG A 106 -27.96 -28.98 29.13
CA ARG A 106 -27.90 -28.28 30.42
C ARG A 106 -29.30 -28.00 30.96
N SER A 107 -29.75 -28.97 31.74
CA SER A 107 -30.69 -28.86 32.83
C SER A 107 -30.42 -27.61 33.66
N GLU A 108 -31.46 -26.84 34.01
CA GLU A 108 -31.63 -26.29 35.36
C GLU A 108 -33.12 -26.29 35.71
N ALA A 109 -33.39 -26.78 36.92
CA ALA A 109 -34.71 -27.00 37.52
C ALA A 109 -35.06 -25.84 38.46
#